data_AF-A0A1M4XWQ5-F1
#
_entry.id   AF-A0A1M4XWQ5-F1
#
_cell.length_a   1.000
_cell.length_b   1.000
_cell.length_c   1.000
_cell.angle_alpha   90.00
_cell.angle_beta   90.00
_cell.angle_gamma   90.00
#
_symmetry.space_group_name_H-M   'P 1'
#
loop_
_entity.id
_entity.type
_entity.pdbx_description
1 polymer ?
#
loop_
_entity_poly.entity_id
_entity_poly.type
_entity_poly.pdbx_seq_one_letter_code
_entity_poly.pdbx_strand_id
1 'polypeptide(L)' 'MRSDEKIGLCKLIMFFSIFLTIMCLINLLFVDVRSGEFVILIIALVANVVTIIGSRVYIIRAMKNKFEGKTVGQ' A
#
# COMPACT_ATOMS: atom_id res chain seq x y z
N MET A 1 11.44 11.15 -14.04
CA MET A 1 10.10 10.93 -13.48
C MET A 1 9.73 12.10 -12.59
N ARG A 2 8.72 12.87 -12.98
CA ARG A 2 8.24 14.07 -12.27
C ARG A 2 7.65 13.64 -10.92
N SER A 3 7.81 14.42 -9.85
CA SER A 3 7.35 14.06 -8.49
C SER A 3 5.87 13.64 -8.44
N ASP A 4 5.05 14.25 -9.30
CA ASP A 4 3.62 13.96 -9.44
C ASP A 4 3.31 12.56 -10.00
N GLU A 5 4.15 12.05 -10.92
CA GLU A 5 4.00 10.70 -11.48
C GLU A 5 4.28 9.63 -10.41
N LYS A 6 5.26 9.89 -9.53
CA LYS A 6 5.59 8.99 -8.42
C LYS A 6 4.44 8.90 -7.41
N ILE A 7 3.81 10.03 -7.09
CA ILE A 7 2.65 10.07 -6.20
C ILE A 7 1.46 9.33 -6.84
N GLY A 8 1.23 9.52 -8.14
CA GLY A 8 0.20 8.78 -8.89
C GLY A 8 0.41 7.26 -8.85
N LEU A 9 1.65 6.81 -9.10
CA LEU A 9 2.00 5.40 -9.04
C LEU A 9 1.84 4.81 -7.63
N CYS A 10 2.29 5.51 -6.58
CA CYS A 10 2.11 5.06 -5.20
C CYS A 10 0.63 4.95 -4.80
N LYS A 11 -0.22 5.87 -5.27
CA LYS A 11 -1.68 5.76 -5.06
C LYS A 11 -2.24 4.52 -5.74
N LEU A 12 -1.81 4.23 -6.98
CA LEU A 12 -2.24 3.04 -7.71
C LEU A 12 -1.81 1.75 -6.99
N ILE A 13 -0.54 1.65 -6.57
CA ILE A 13 -0.01 0.51 -5.79
C ILE A 13 -0.78 0.31 -4.48
N MET A 14 -1.11 1.41 -3.79
CA MET A 14 -1.90 1.36 -2.56
C MET A 14 -3.32 0.82 -2.82
N PHE A 15 -4.02 1.31 -3.85
CA PHE A 15 -5.35 0.80 -4.21
C PHE A 15 -5.32 -0.67 -4.61
N PHE A 16 -4.32 -1.06 -5.40
CA PHE A 16 -4.12 -2.45 -5.78
C PHE A 16 -3.85 -3.35 -4.55
N SER A 17 -3.03 -2.89 -3.61
CA SER A 17 -2.77 -3.63 -2.36
C SER A 17 -4.02 -3.75 -1.48
N ILE A 18 -4.87 -2.73 -1.43
CA ILE A 18 -6.16 -2.81 -0.72
C ILE A 18 -7.05 -3.89 -1.36
N PHE A 19 -7.14 -3.91 -2.69
CA PHE A 19 -7.88 -4.94 -3.41
C PHE A 19 -7.36 -6.35 -3.11
N LEU A 20 -6.03 -6.55 -3.17
CA LEU A 20 -5.41 -7.83 -2.82
C LEU A 20 -5.64 -8.22 -1.35
N THR A 21 -5.65 -7.25 -0.44
CA THR A 21 -5.96 -7.47 0.99
C THR A 21 -7.38 -8.02 1.14
N ILE A 22 -8.36 -7.39 0.49
CA ILE A 22 -9.75 -7.84 0.52
C ILE A 22 -9.87 -9.26 -0.04
N MET A 23 -9.21 -9.55 -1.17
CA MET A 23 -9.20 -10.90 -1.74
C MET A 23 -8.52 -11.94 -0.81
N CYS A 24 -7.42 -11.58 -0.15
CA CYS A 24 -6.80 -12.46 0.86
C CYS A 24 -7.75 -12.74 2.03
N LEU A 25 -8.46 -11.72 2.53
CA LEU A 25 -9.42 -11.89 3.62
C LEU A 25 -10.59 -12.79 3.22
N ILE A 26 -11.10 -12.65 2.00
CA ILE A 26 -12.16 -13.54 1.48
C ILE A 26 -11.64 -14.97 1.40
N ASN A 27 -10.46 -15.21 0.83
CA ASN A 27 -9.90 -16.56 0.72
C ASN A 27 -9.60 -17.19 2.08
N LEU A 28 -9.18 -16.40 3.08
CA LEU A 28 -8.95 -16.88 4.44
C LEU A 28 -10.21 -17.46 5.10
N LEU A 29 -11.41 -17.05 4.68
CA LEU A 29 -12.67 -17.62 5.20
C LEU A 29 -12.93 -19.04 4.70
N PHE A 30 -12.30 -19.44 3.60
CA PHE A 30 -12.56 -20.72 2.93
C PHE A 30 -11.40 -21.72 3.07
N VAL A 31 -10.24 -21.28 3.54
CA VAL A 31 -9.03 -22.11 3.62
C VAL A 31 -8.88 -22.73 5.02
N ASP A 32 -8.45 -23.99 5.08
CA ASP A 32 -8.18 -24.67 6.36
C ASP A 32 -6.90 -24.10 7.00
N VAL A 33 -6.95 -23.80 8.30
CA VAL A 33 -5.84 -23.28 9.10
C VAL A 33 -4.61 -24.20 9.15
N ARG A 34 -4.77 -25.49 8.84
CA ARG A 34 -3.67 -26.48 8.78
C ARG A 34 -3.04 -26.61 7.40
N SER A 35 -3.60 -25.95 6.39
CA SER A 35 -3.08 -25.98 5.02
C SER A 35 -1.86 -25.07 4.86
N GLY A 36 -0.97 -25.41 3.93
CA GLY A 36 0.13 -24.51 3.53
C GLY A 36 -0.38 -23.22 2.89
N GLU A 37 -1.55 -23.26 2.25
CA GLU A 37 -2.22 -22.12 1.62
C GLU A 37 -2.60 -21.05 2.65
N PHE A 38 -3.04 -21.45 3.85
CA PHE A 38 -3.32 -20.52 4.94
C PHE A 38 -2.08 -19.68 5.30
N VAL A 39 -0.92 -20.33 5.43
CA VAL A 39 0.34 -19.64 5.76
C VAL A 39 0.71 -18.62 4.69
N ILE A 40 0.58 -19.00 3.41
CA ILE A 40 0.86 -18.12 2.27
C ILE A 40 -0.08 -16.91 2.28
N LEU A 41 -1.37 -17.13 2.53
CA LEU A 41 -2.38 -16.06 2.60
C LEU A 41 -2.10 -15.08 3.74
N ILE A 42 -1.66 -15.57 4.91
CA ILE A 42 -1.27 -14.71 6.03
C ILE A 42 -0.05 -13.86 5.68
N ILE A 43 0.99 -14.45 5.08
CA ILE A 43 2.19 -13.71 4.65
C ILE A 43 1.81 -12.64 3.61
N ALA A 44 0.99 -13.00 2.62
CA ALA A 44 0.52 -12.08 1.59
C ALA A 44 -0.32 -10.94 2.19
N LEU A 45 -1.19 -11.24 3.15
CA LEU A 45 -2.00 -10.25 3.86
C LEU A 45 -1.10 -9.24 4.59
N VAL A 46 -0.10 -9.70 5.33
CA VAL A 46 0.85 -8.84 6.04
C VAL A 46 1.63 -7.96 5.05
N ALA A 47 2.15 -8.54 3.96
CA ALA A 47 2.87 -7.79 2.94
C ALA A 47 2.02 -6.70 2.28
N ASN A 48 0.74 -6.99 2.00
CA ASN A 48 -0.20 -6.00 1.46
C ASN A 48 -0.45 -4.86 2.46
N VAL A 49 -0.67 -5.18 3.74
CA VAL A 49 -0.86 -4.16 4.79
C VAL A 49 0.36 -3.25 4.93
N VAL A 50 1.57 -3.83 4.96
CA VAL A 50 2.82 -3.05 5.00
C VAL A 50 2.94 -2.14 3.77
N THR A 51 2.58 -2.64 2.59
CA THR A 51 2.60 -1.85 1.34
C THR A 51 1.61 -0.68 1.39
N ILE A 52 0.41 -0.88 1.94
CA ILE A 52 -0.59 0.18 2.12
C ILE A 52 -0.06 1.28 3.05
N ILE A 53 0.48 0.89 4.21
CA ILE A 53 1.03 1.83 5.20
C ILE A 53 2.23 2.57 4.60
N GLY A 54 3.17 1.86 3.99
CA GLY A 54 4.35 2.44 3.36
C GLY A 54 3.99 3.45 2.26
N SER A 55 3.03 3.09 1.40
CA SER A 55 2.53 3.97 0.34
C SER A 55 1.86 5.22 0.91
N ARG A 56 1.06 5.09 1.97
CA ARG A 56 0.42 6.23 2.67
C ARG A 56 1.46 7.18 3.26
N VAL A 57 2.42 6.64 4.02
CA VAL A 57 3.49 7.44 4.65
C VAL A 57 4.31 8.18 3.59
N TYR A 58 4.66 7.50 2.49
CA TYR A 58 5.38 8.11 1.39
C TYR A 58 4.59 9.27 0.76
N ILE A 59 3.32 9.06 0.42
CA ILE A 59 2.48 10.09 -0.19
C ILE A 59 2.35 11.32 0.73
N ILE A 60 2.11 11.11 2.02
CA ILE A 60 1.99 12.20 3.01
C ILE A 60 3.29 13.00 3.10
N ARG A 61 4.44 12.33 3.20
CA ARG A 61 5.75 12.99 3.25
C ARG A 61 6.05 13.74 1.96
N ALA A 62 5.78 13.13 0.80
CA ALA A 62 6.00 13.75 -0.50
C ALA A 62 5.12 15.00 -0.69
N MET A 63 3.86 14.96 -0.24
CA MET A 63 2.97 16.11 -0.26
C MET A 63 3.47 17.23 0.66
N LYS A 64 3.85 16.92 1.91
CA LYS A 64 4.36 17.91 2.89
C LYS A 64 5.59 18.65 2.36
N ASN A 65 6.56 17.93 1.80
CA ASN A 65 7.77 18.52 1.23
C ASN A 65 7.47 19.42 0.01
N LYS A 66 6.42 19.10 -0.75
CA LYS A 66 5.96 19.92 -1.88
C LYS A 66 5.33 21.24 -1.44
N PHE A 67 4.72 21.28 -0.25
CA PHE A 67 4.17 22.52 0.34
C PHE A 67 5.28 23.39 0.93
N GLU A 68 6.22 22.82 1.68
CA GLU A 68 7.34 23.57 2.29
C GLU A 68 8.28 24.19 1.24
N GLY A 69 8.55 23.48 0.13
CA GLY A 69 9.34 24.01 -0.99
C GLY A 69 8.68 25.17 -1.76
N LYS A 70 7.35 25.36 -1.62
CA LYS A 70 6.65 26.51 -2.21
C LYS A 70 6.69 27.75 -1.32
N THR A 71 6.81 27.59 -0.01
CA THR A 71 6.84 28.71 0.95
C THR A 71 8.22 29.37 1.11
N VAL A 72 9.31 28.70 0.74
CA VAL A 72 10.68 29.26 0.83
C VAL A 72 11.10 29.96 -0.47
N GLY A 73 10.36 29.76 -1.56
CA GLY A 73 10.66 30.31 -2.89
C GLY A 73 9.79 31.50 -3.32
N GLN A 74 9.06 32.14 -2.38
CA GLN A 74 8.33 33.39 -2.61
C GLN A 74 8.95 34.52 -1.80
#